data_AF-A0A066X2F6-F1
#
_entry.id   AF-A0A066X2F6-F1
#
_cell.length_a   1.000
_cell.length_b   1.000
_cell.length_c   1.000
_cell.angle_alpha   90.00
_cell.angle_beta   90.00
_cell.angle_gamma   90.00
#
_symmetry.space_group_name_H-M   'P 1'
#
loop_
_entity.id
_entity.type
_entity.pdbx_description
1 polymer ?
#
loop_
_entity_poly.entity_id
_entity_poly.type
_entity_poly.pdbx_seq_one_letter_code
_entity_poly.pdbx_strand_id
1 'polypeptide(L)'
;MAIIRDFPGVKVTVQIDGRDAIEYDDPDGFETDTNRKNARWRTFRYVESKDDAFFSIRYQIDNSHRWESPDHAFALTLYVDGKRADGIVCEARRFLNFNPNYVSESAIEGSRQKSTTSDYDRLKKFKFSKVTTCMLQPRPMRPAPLAESISVDDAANDRVKADTAKAKLLGVIEVFIYPMIITGPSRYTNSSHCHDAQDGNFEIAEKALKGRAVSHGTSFADGGIVSQKPTVTAEYLNNHNPIAAFSFKYRSRDALHKELVIPRSPSPEPIAGLSEAEIRRLAVERLDDINVSIPDSFTKQCNADLIQNRHGSPSVKRESRRPIIKREYAEILDLTEEPAKREWKKIKIEGNRVAIDLTDD
;
A
#
# COMPACT_ATOMS: atom_id res chain seq x y z
N MET A 1 15.72 -2.97 -11.80
CA MET A 1 16.22 -4.31 -11.41
C MET A 1 16.97 -4.16 -10.11
N ALA A 2 16.52 -4.85 -9.06
CA ALA A 2 17.14 -4.73 -7.74
C ALA A 2 18.29 -5.73 -7.58
N ILE A 3 19.41 -5.21 -7.09
CA ILE A 3 20.62 -5.97 -6.79
C ILE A 3 21.15 -5.56 -5.43
N ILE A 4 21.77 -6.51 -4.72
CA ILE A 4 22.46 -6.25 -3.45
C ILE A 4 23.95 -6.36 -3.74
N ARG A 5 24.69 -5.25 -3.55
CA ARG A 5 26.12 -5.19 -3.89
C ARG A 5 26.96 -6.22 -3.12
N ASP A 6 26.67 -6.39 -1.83
CA ASP A 6 27.37 -7.33 -0.95
C ASP A 6 26.87 -8.78 -1.07
N PHE A 7 25.89 -9.02 -1.94
CA PHE A 7 25.34 -10.35 -2.24
C PHE A 7 25.21 -10.53 -3.77
N PRO A 8 26.34 -10.66 -4.48
CA PRO A 8 26.36 -10.71 -5.94
C PRO A 8 25.74 -12.00 -6.48
N GLY A 9 25.36 -11.93 -7.75
CA GLY A 9 24.81 -13.05 -8.51
C GLY A 9 23.35 -13.38 -8.26
N VAL A 10 22.64 -12.55 -7.49
CA VAL A 10 21.19 -12.65 -7.33
C VAL A 10 20.51 -11.34 -7.71
N LYS A 11 19.55 -11.42 -8.62
CA LYS A 11 18.77 -10.31 -9.14
C LYS A 11 17.29 -10.62 -8.97
N VAL A 12 16.54 -9.64 -8.49
CA VAL A 12 15.09 -9.73 -8.33
C VAL A 12 14.45 -8.58 -9.08
N THR A 13 13.47 -8.90 -9.92
CA THR A 13 12.75 -7.93 -10.73
C THR A 13 11.25 -8.13 -10.55
N VAL A 14 10.53 -7.05 -10.25
CA VAL A 14 9.06 -7.03 -10.34
C VAL A 14 8.69 -6.78 -11.79
N GLN A 15 7.80 -7.61 -12.35
CA GLN A 15 7.24 -7.41 -13.68
C GLN A 15 5.76 -7.08 -13.58
N ILE A 16 5.30 -6.16 -14.42
CA ILE A 16 3.91 -5.71 -14.50
C ILE A 16 3.45 -5.93 -15.94
N ASP A 17 2.39 -6.71 -16.12
CA ASP A 17 1.89 -7.19 -17.41
C ASP A 17 3.02 -7.78 -18.29
N GLY A 18 3.93 -8.54 -17.68
CA GLY A 18 5.06 -9.21 -18.34
C GLY A 18 6.24 -8.31 -18.68
N ARG A 19 6.21 -7.01 -18.34
CA ARG A 19 7.32 -6.06 -18.56
C ARG A 19 8.00 -5.70 -17.24
N ASP A 20 9.31 -5.48 -17.28
CA ASP A 20 10.06 -5.08 -16.09
C ASP A 20 9.53 -3.73 -15.57
N ALA A 21 9.18 -3.70 -14.28
CA ALA A 21 8.68 -2.51 -13.63
C ALA A 21 9.77 -1.42 -13.55
N ILE A 22 9.34 -0.16 -13.60
CA ILE A 22 10.23 0.96 -13.30
C ILE A 22 10.46 0.96 -11.79
N GLU A 23 11.73 0.86 -11.41
CA GLU A 23 12.17 0.90 -10.02
C GLU A 23 12.77 2.27 -9.68
N TYR A 24 12.47 2.77 -8.50
CA TYR A 24 13.03 4.01 -7.95
C TYR A 24 13.76 3.72 -6.64
N ASP A 25 14.78 4.51 -6.30
CA ASP A 25 15.48 4.39 -5.02
C ASP A 25 14.55 4.73 -3.84
N ASP A 26 14.71 3.99 -2.74
CA ASP A 26 14.04 4.25 -1.46
C ASP A 26 15.10 4.55 -0.39
N PRO A 27 15.55 5.82 -0.27
CA PRO A 27 16.61 6.19 0.67
C PRO A 27 16.17 5.97 2.14
N ASP A 28 14.88 6.17 2.42
CA ASP A 28 14.29 6.04 3.76
C ASP A 28 13.93 4.59 4.11
N GLY A 29 14.22 3.65 3.20
CA GLY A 29 13.93 2.23 3.35
C GLY A 29 14.57 1.65 4.62
N PHE A 30 15.82 2.01 4.91
CA PHE A 30 16.52 1.54 6.10
C PHE A 30 16.01 2.14 7.42
N GLU A 31 15.56 3.40 7.40
CA GLU A 31 15.01 4.06 8.59
C GLU A 31 13.65 3.46 8.97
N THR A 32 12.89 3.05 7.96
CA THR A 32 11.55 2.47 8.13
C THR A 32 11.56 0.94 8.26
N ASP A 33 12.73 0.30 8.09
CA ASP A 33 12.85 -1.15 8.15
C ASP A 33 12.95 -1.69 9.58
N THR A 34 11.92 -2.43 9.98
CA THR A 34 11.91 -3.18 11.24
C THR A 34 12.79 -4.44 11.23
N ASN A 35 13.37 -4.78 10.07
CA ASN A 35 14.12 -6.00 9.79
C ASN A 35 13.49 -7.23 10.44
N ARG A 36 12.20 -7.45 10.17
CA ARG A 36 11.35 -8.44 10.87
C ARG A 36 11.97 -9.84 10.97
N LYS A 37 12.89 -10.18 10.06
CA LYS A 37 13.53 -11.48 9.98
C LYS A 37 15.05 -11.47 10.12
N ASN A 38 15.66 -10.35 10.52
CA ASN A 38 17.11 -10.23 10.69
C ASN A 38 17.93 -10.60 9.45
N ALA A 39 17.48 -10.15 8.26
CA ALA A 39 18.23 -10.33 7.03
C ALA A 39 19.55 -9.55 7.11
N ARG A 40 20.66 -10.21 6.73
CA ARG A 40 22.00 -9.59 6.76
C ARG A 40 22.12 -8.47 5.72
N TRP A 41 21.75 -8.75 4.48
CA TRP A 41 21.77 -7.76 3.40
C TRP A 41 20.36 -7.39 2.96
N ARG A 42 20.13 -6.11 2.69
CA ARG A 42 18.79 -5.58 2.41
C ARG A 42 18.86 -4.54 1.30
N THR A 43 17.83 -4.50 0.47
CA THR A 43 17.62 -3.42 -0.50
C THR A 43 16.16 -3.01 -0.50
N PHE A 44 15.93 -1.71 -0.66
CA PHE A 44 14.61 -1.10 -0.70
C PHE A 44 14.44 -0.35 -2.02
N ARG A 45 13.32 -0.59 -2.69
CA ARG A 45 12.99 0.05 -3.97
C ARG A 45 11.52 0.39 -4.00
N TYR A 46 11.18 1.48 -4.67
CA TYR A 46 9.81 1.74 -5.08
C TYR A 46 9.55 1.14 -6.45
N VAL A 47 8.34 0.64 -6.67
CA VAL A 47 7.85 0.24 -8.00
C VAL A 47 6.51 0.91 -8.28
N GLU A 48 6.30 1.32 -9.51
CA GLU A 48 5.03 1.90 -9.94
C GLU A 48 3.97 0.81 -10.12
N SER A 49 2.86 0.88 -9.39
CA SER A 49 1.70 0.00 -9.56
C SER A 49 0.60 0.67 -10.38
N LYS A 50 -0.15 -0.15 -11.13
CA LYS A 50 -1.30 0.29 -11.93
C LYS A 50 -2.54 -0.47 -11.50
N ASP A 51 -3.70 0.22 -11.53
CA ASP A 51 -4.98 -0.39 -11.19
C ASP A 51 -5.23 -1.60 -12.10
N ASP A 52 -5.68 -2.70 -11.50
CA ASP A 52 -6.04 -3.94 -12.18
C ASP A 52 -4.92 -4.64 -13.00
N ALA A 53 -3.68 -4.17 -12.91
CA ALA A 53 -2.57 -4.80 -13.63
C ALA A 53 -2.09 -6.08 -12.94
N PHE A 54 -1.69 -7.07 -13.73
CA PHE A 54 -1.10 -8.30 -13.22
C PHE A 54 0.39 -8.08 -12.94
N PHE A 55 0.91 -8.74 -11.91
CA PHE A 55 2.34 -8.69 -11.64
C PHE A 55 2.93 -10.05 -11.33
N SER A 56 4.23 -10.18 -11.58
CA SER A 56 5.02 -11.37 -11.29
C SER A 56 6.40 -10.97 -10.76
N ILE A 57 7.04 -11.90 -10.07
CA ILE A 57 8.37 -11.70 -9.51
C ILE A 57 9.34 -12.63 -10.22
N ARG A 58 10.31 -12.04 -10.93
CA ARG A 58 11.36 -12.75 -11.66
C ARG A 58 12.63 -12.79 -10.84
N TYR A 59 13.23 -13.96 -10.77
CA TYR A 59 14.50 -14.24 -10.11
C TYR A 59 15.51 -14.65 -11.16
N GLN A 60 16.69 -14.04 -11.10
CA GLN A 60 17.84 -14.42 -11.91
C GLN A 60 19.02 -14.65 -10.99
N ILE A 61 19.58 -15.86 -11.04
CA ILE A 61 20.76 -16.25 -10.29
C ILE A 61 21.84 -16.67 -11.28
N ASP A 62 23.04 -16.10 -11.18
CA ASP A 62 24.15 -16.36 -12.08
C ASP A 62 25.43 -16.79 -11.33
N ASN A 63 26.45 -17.24 -12.08
CA ASN A 63 27.70 -17.76 -11.53
C ASN A 63 28.59 -16.72 -10.82
N SER A 64 28.21 -15.44 -10.78
CA SER A 64 28.91 -14.48 -9.92
C SER A 64 28.65 -14.74 -8.43
N HIS A 65 27.57 -15.45 -8.10
CA HIS A 65 27.38 -16.01 -6.76
C HIS A 65 28.26 -17.26 -6.57
N ARG A 66 29.13 -17.24 -5.56
CA ARG A 66 30.02 -18.37 -5.26
C ARG A 66 29.41 -19.28 -4.20
N TRP A 67 28.98 -20.45 -4.62
CA TRP A 67 28.49 -21.49 -3.73
C TRP A 67 29.65 -22.13 -2.95
N GLU A 68 29.44 -22.37 -1.66
CA GLU A 68 30.44 -23.03 -0.80
C GLU A 68 30.48 -24.55 -1.03
N SER A 69 29.37 -25.16 -1.46
CA SER A 69 29.27 -26.60 -1.73
C SER A 69 28.19 -26.91 -2.78
N PRO A 70 28.33 -28.03 -3.55
CA PRO A 70 27.30 -28.59 -4.45
C PRO A 70 25.92 -28.74 -3.85
N ASP A 71 25.87 -29.08 -2.56
CA ASP A 71 24.64 -29.43 -1.86
C ASP A 71 23.92 -28.20 -1.31
N HIS A 72 24.53 -27.02 -1.45
CA HIS A 72 23.90 -25.77 -1.05
C HIS A 72 22.75 -25.40 -1.98
N ALA A 73 21.81 -24.63 -1.45
CA ALA A 73 20.71 -24.08 -2.21
C ALA A 73 20.20 -22.79 -1.56
N PHE A 74 19.44 -22.04 -2.34
CA PHE A 74 18.65 -20.92 -1.86
C PHE A 74 17.17 -21.25 -1.90
N ALA A 75 16.49 -21.06 -0.78
CA ALA A 75 15.04 -20.94 -0.73
C ALA A 75 14.67 -19.46 -0.83
N LEU A 76 14.10 -19.06 -1.96
CA LEU A 76 13.57 -17.72 -2.18
C LEU A 76 12.08 -17.73 -1.83
N THR A 77 11.72 -17.04 -0.75
CA THR A 77 10.35 -16.99 -0.24
C THR A 77 9.74 -15.61 -0.48
N LEU A 78 8.63 -15.59 -1.21
CA LEU A 78 7.88 -14.39 -1.55
C LEU A 78 6.81 -14.10 -0.50
N TYR A 79 6.79 -12.86 -0.04
CA TYR A 79 5.74 -12.27 0.77
C TYR A 79 5.14 -11.09 0.02
N VAL A 80 3.82 -11.00 0.06
CA VAL A 80 3.09 -9.87 -0.50
C VAL A 80 2.12 -9.38 0.56
N ASP A 81 2.16 -8.09 0.85
CA ASP A 81 1.37 -7.44 1.90
C ASP A 81 1.55 -8.12 3.28
N GLY A 82 2.77 -8.60 3.55
CA GLY A 82 3.15 -9.31 4.78
C GLY A 82 2.66 -10.76 4.88
N LYS A 83 1.96 -11.29 3.87
CA LYS A 83 1.52 -12.69 3.79
C LYS A 83 2.46 -13.49 2.89
N ARG A 84 2.81 -14.71 3.30
CA ARG A 84 3.62 -15.62 2.44
C ARG A 84 2.78 -16.08 1.26
N ALA A 85 3.25 -15.82 0.05
CA ALA A 85 2.51 -16.14 -1.18
C ALA A 85 3.00 -17.43 -1.85
N ASP A 86 4.29 -17.51 -2.19
CA ASP A 86 4.90 -18.69 -2.82
C ASP A 86 6.42 -18.67 -2.58
N GLY A 87 7.14 -19.67 -3.08
CA GLY A 87 8.59 -19.68 -3.10
C GLY A 87 9.17 -20.54 -4.21
N ILE A 88 10.47 -20.44 -4.39
CA ILE A 88 11.26 -21.31 -5.27
C ILE A 88 12.54 -21.76 -4.56
N VAL A 89 13.06 -22.89 -5.02
CA VAL A 89 14.36 -23.39 -4.60
C VAL A 89 15.32 -23.33 -5.79
N CYS A 90 16.49 -22.75 -5.57
CA CYS A 90 17.59 -22.74 -6.53
C CYS A 90 18.77 -23.52 -5.95
N GLU A 91 19.15 -24.61 -6.59
CA GLU A 91 20.17 -25.52 -6.09
C GLU A 91 21.54 -25.23 -6.71
N ALA A 92 22.60 -25.23 -5.90
CA ALA A 92 23.97 -24.95 -6.33
C ALA A 92 24.46 -25.89 -7.44
N ARG A 93 24.06 -27.16 -7.40
CA ARG A 93 24.37 -28.15 -8.46
C ARG A 93 23.94 -27.74 -9.88
N ARG A 94 22.99 -26.81 -10.03
CA ARG A 94 22.62 -26.23 -11.33
C ARG A 94 23.72 -25.35 -11.94
N PHE A 95 24.73 -24.98 -11.17
CA PHE A 95 25.81 -24.08 -11.57
C PHE A 95 27.15 -24.80 -11.74
N LEU A 96 27.32 -25.98 -11.14
CA LEU A 96 28.62 -26.67 -11.07
C LEU A 96 29.13 -27.26 -12.39
N ASN A 97 28.24 -27.60 -13.33
CA ASN A 97 28.59 -28.28 -14.59
C ASN A 97 28.26 -27.46 -15.84
N PHE A 98 27.91 -26.18 -15.69
CA PHE A 98 27.39 -25.37 -16.77
C PHE A 98 28.36 -24.27 -17.20
N ASN A 99 28.09 -23.73 -18.40
CA ASN A 99 28.74 -22.56 -18.97
C ASN A 99 28.96 -21.48 -17.89
N PRO A 100 30.15 -20.83 -17.79
CA PRO A 100 30.39 -19.73 -16.86
C PRO A 100 29.33 -18.60 -16.97
N ASN A 101 28.65 -18.48 -18.12
CA ASN A 101 27.57 -17.53 -18.37
C ASN A 101 26.16 -18.08 -18.06
N TYR A 102 26.03 -19.23 -17.39
CA TYR A 102 24.75 -19.80 -17.05
C TYR A 102 23.99 -18.90 -16.06
N VAL A 103 22.72 -18.65 -16.37
CA VAL A 103 21.79 -17.90 -15.53
C VAL A 103 20.56 -18.76 -15.31
N SER A 104 20.28 -19.08 -14.04
CA SER A 104 19.01 -19.70 -13.65
C SER A 104 17.95 -18.62 -13.57
N GLU A 105 16.95 -18.70 -14.45
CA GLU A 105 15.79 -17.82 -14.44
C GLU A 105 14.55 -18.56 -13.91
N SER A 106 13.76 -17.88 -13.10
CA SER A 106 12.50 -18.41 -12.58
C SER A 106 11.54 -17.27 -12.26
N ALA A 107 10.24 -17.49 -12.42
CA ALA A 107 9.22 -16.48 -12.13
C ALA A 107 8.09 -17.04 -11.25
N ILE A 108 7.52 -16.17 -10.42
CA ILE A 108 6.30 -16.44 -9.65
C ILE A 108 5.24 -15.42 -10.09
N GLU A 109 4.18 -15.92 -10.73
CA GLU A 109 3.05 -15.11 -11.21
C GLU A 109 1.88 -15.04 -10.22
N GLY A 110 1.92 -15.82 -9.15
CA GLY A 110 0.78 -15.97 -8.26
C GLY A 110 1.04 -16.89 -7.08
N SER A 111 0.05 -16.96 -6.19
CA SER A 111 0.00 -17.91 -5.09
C SER A 111 -0.53 -19.25 -5.61
N ARG A 112 0.11 -20.35 -5.22
CA ARG A 112 -0.34 -21.70 -5.56
C ARG A 112 -1.10 -22.30 -4.40
N GLN A 113 -2.32 -22.73 -4.66
CA GLN A 113 -3.13 -23.50 -3.72
C GLN A 113 -3.02 -24.98 -4.09
N LYS A 114 -2.35 -25.76 -3.24
CA LYS A 114 -2.18 -27.19 -3.46
C LYS A 114 -3.53 -27.92 -3.35
N SER A 115 -3.81 -28.78 -4.32
CA SER A 115 -4.90 -29.74 -4.24
C SER A 115 -4.42 -31.00 -3.53
N THR A 116 -5.20 -31.52 -2.58
CA THR A 116 -4.90 -32.81 -1.92
C THR A 116 -5.18 -34.02 -2.80
N THR A 117 -5.92 -33.82 -3.90
CA THR A 117 -6.55 -34.91 -4.67
C THR A 117 -5.95 -35.05 -6.08
N SER A 118 -5.14 -34.09 -6.53
CA SER A 118 -4.58 -34.06 -7.88
C SER A 118 -3.13 -33.56 -7.89
N ASP A 119 -2.32 -34.04 -8.83
CA ASP A 119 -0.93 -33.59 -9.10
C ASP A 119 -0.84 -32.15 -9.67
N TYR A 120 -1.96 -31.43 -9.62
CA TYR A 120 -2.10 -30.07 -10.08
C TYR A 120 -2.51 -29.14 -8.94
N ASP A 121 -1.94 -27.95 -8.96
CA ASP A 121 -2.24 -26.85 -8.07
C ASP A 121 -3.15 -25.83 -8.78
N ARG A 122 -3.99 -25.13 -8.02
CA ARG A 122 -4.69 -23.95 -8.54
C ARG A 122 -3.80 -22.72 -8.40
N LEU A 123 -3.52 -22.05 -9.51
CA LEU A 123 -2.78 -20.80 -9.51
C LEU A 123 -3.74 -19.64 -9.31
N LYS A 124 -3.47 -18.81 -8.30
CA LYS A 124 -4.12 -17.52 -8.09
C LYS A 124 -3.14 -16.41 -8.48
N LYS A 125 -3.30 -15.83 -9.66
CA LYS A 125 -2.40 -14.80 -10.19
C LYS A 125 -2.50 -13.51 -9.37
N PHE A 126 -1.36 -12.86 -9.16
CA PHE A 126 -1.35 -11.58 -8.45
C PHE A 126 -1.87 -10.46 -9.34
N LYS A 127 -2.71 -9.62 -8.76
CA LYS A 127 -3.29 -8.46 -9.42
C LYS A 127 -3.27 -7.28 -8.46
N PHE A 128 -2.90 -6.10 -8.93
CA PHE A 128 -3.03 -4.90 -8.12
C PHE A 128 -4.48 -4.48 -8.03
N SER A 129 -4.94 -4.16 -6.81
CA SER A 129 -6.29 -3.67 -6.54
C SER A 129 -6.22 -2.38 -5.76
N LYS A 130 -7.10 -1.44 -6.08
CA LYS A 130 -7.23 -0.19 -5.33
C LYS A 130 -7.65 -0.47 -3.88
N VAL A 131 -7.04 0.23 -2.92
CA VAL A 131 -7.41 0.14 -1.50
C VAL A 131 -8.64 1.00 -1.27
N THR A 132 -9.69 0.43 -0.70
CA THR A 132 -10.93 1.15 -0.37
C THR A 132 -10.90 1.55 1.11
N THR A 133 -10.95 2.85 1.38
CA THR A 133 -11.04 3.37 2.75
C THR A 133 -12.48 3.38 3.20
N CYS A 134 -12.79 2.64 4.26
CA CYS A 134 -14.08 2.77 4.92
C CYS A 134 -14.02 3.91 5.95
N MET A 135 -14.79 4.96 5.69
CA MET A 135 -15.21 5.90 6.72
C MET A 135 -16.03 5.10 7.75
N LEU A 136 -15.50 4.91 8.96
CA LEU A 136 -16.30 4.44 10.07
C LEU A 136 -17.37 5.51 10.35
N GLN A 137 -18.52 5.42 9.67
CA GLN A 137 -19.66 6.24 10.03
C GLN A 137 -20.13 5.82 11.43
N PRO A 138 -20.41 6.79 12.34
CA PRO A 138 -21.10 6.49 13.58
C PRO A 138 -22.42 5.80 13.22
N ARG A 139 -22.64 4.56 13.71
CA ARG A 139 -23.91 3.88 13.50
C ARG A 139 -25.03 4.76 14.07
N PRO A 140 -26.15 4.99 13.35
CA PRO A 140 -27.30 5.64 13.94
C PRO A 140 -27.80 4.78 15.11
N MET A 141 -27.94 5.41 16.29
CA MET A 141 -28.41 4.76 17.51
C MET A 141 -29.77 4.09 17.23
N ARG A 142 -29.80 2.76 17.18
CA ARG A 142 -31.04 2.03 17.46
C ARG A 142 -31.19 2.00 18.98
N PRO A 143 -32.35 2.38 19.54
CA PRO A 143 -32.60 2.17 20.97
C PRO A 143 -32.75 0.66 21.19
N ALA A 144 -31.80 0.05 21.89
CA ALA A 144 -31.91 -1.30 22.41
C ALA A 144 -31.95 -1.26 23.95
N PRO A 145 -32.58 -2.24 24.61
CA PRO A 145 -32.89 -2.17 26.03
C PRO A 145 -31.63 -2.36 26.90
N LEU A 146 -31.69 -1.77 28.09
CA LEU A 146 -30.69 -1.79 29.15
C LEU A 146 -30.25 -3.22 29.53
N ALA A 147 -29.09 -3.65 29.03
CA ALA A 147 -28.18 -4.57 29.72
C ALA A 147 -26.82 -4.62 28.99
N GLU A 148 -25.75 -4.65 29.78
CA GLU A 148 -24.34 -4.89 29.41
C GLU A 148 -23.56 -3.72 28.79
N SER A 149 -22.93 -2.96 29.68
CA SER A 149 -21.81 -2.05 29.39
C SER A 149 -20.56 -2.85 29.00
N ILE A 150 -20.47 -3.27 27.74
CA ILE A 150 -19.20 -3.50 27.06
C ILE A 150 -18.94 -2.23 26.25
N SER A 151 -17.90 -1.49 26.61
CA SER A 151 -17.49 -0.23 25.97
C SER A 151 -17.27 -0.45 24.46
N VAL A 152 -18.22 0.04 23.67
CA VAL A 152 -18.23 -0.04 22.20
C VAL A 152 -16.97 0.63 21.60
N ASP A 153 -16.33 1.53 22.36
CA ASP A 153 -15.12 2.25 21.98
C ASP A 153 -13.84 1.39 21.98
N ASP A 154 -13.73 0.38 22.85
CA ASP A 154 -12.53 -0.46 22.92
C ASP A 154 -12.42 -1.40 21.71
N ALA A 155 -13.56 -1.96 21.27
CA ALA A 155 -13.62 -2.80 20.08
C ALA A 155 -13.32 -2.01 18.79
N ALA A 156 -13.67 -0.72 18.74
CA ALA A 156 -13.30 0.15 17.62
C ALA A 156 -11.79 0.47 17.64
N ASN A 157 -11.22 0.73 18.81
CA ASN A 157 -9.81 1.06 18.97
C ASN A 157 -8.89 -0.14 18.65
N ASP A 158 -9.26 -1.35 19.07
CA ASP A 158 -8.48 -2.56 18.76
C ASP A 158 -8.52 -2.92 17.27
N ARG A 159 -9.65 -2.64 16.58
CA ARG A 159 -9.70 -2.71 15.12
C ARG A 159 -8.75 -1.72 14.46
N VAL A 160 -8.71 -0.46 14.93
CA VAL A 160 -7.76 0.53 14.39
C VAL A 160 -6.31 0.10 14.60
N LYS A 161 -5.93 -0.49 15.74
CA LYS A 161 -4.57 -1.01 15.97
C LYS A 161 -4.22 -2.15 15.01
N ALA A 162 -5.12 -3.11 14.84
CA ALA A 162 -4.94 -4.23 13.91
C ALA A 162 -4.82 -3.74 12.46
N ASP A 163 -5.66 -2.80 12.06
CA ASP A 163 -5.64 -2.19 10.74
C ASP A 163 -4.39 -1.33 10.53
N THR A 164 -3.88 -0.66 11.57
CA THR A 164 -2.61 0.07 11.53
C THR A 164 -1.44 -0.89 11.29
N ALA A 165 -1.44 -2.07 11.95
CA ALA A 165 -0.41 -3.08 11.72
C ALA A 165 -0.49 -3.66 10.29
N LYS A 166 -1.70 -3.91 9.77
CA LYS A 166 -1.91 -4.36 8.38
C LYS A 166 -1.49 -3.29 7.37
N ALA A 167 -1.84 -2.03 7.61
CA ALA A 167 -1.48 -0.89 6.76
C ALA A 167 0.03 -0.66 6.66
N LYS A 168 0.82 -1.12 7.66
CA LYS A 168 2.29 -1.10 7.58
C LYS A 168 2.84 -2.09 6.56
N LEU A 169 2.21 -3.25 6.45
CA LEU A 169 2.65 -4.33 5.58
C LEU A 169 2.05 -4.21 4.17
N LEU A 170 0.90 -3.52 4.04
CA LEU A 170 0.22 -3.28 2.78
C LEU A 170 1.08 -2.43 1.83
N GLY A 171 1.04 -2.76 0.54
CA GLY A 171 1.80 -2.03 -0.46
C GLY A 171 3.27 -2.42 -0.47
N VAL A 172 3.63 -3.60 0.05
CA VAL A 172 5.01 -4.08 0.11
C VAL A 172 5.10 -5.52 -0.41
N ILE A 173 6.04 -5.74 -1.33
CA ILE A 173 6.45 -7.05 -1.81
C ILE A 173 7.83 -7.33 -1.23
N GLU A 174 7.98 -8.42 -0.48
CA GLU A 174 9.25 -8.80 0.14
C GLU A 174 9.70 -10.18 -0.34
N VAL A 175 10.96 -10.29 -0.74
CA VAL A 175 11.60 -11.56 -1.05
C VAL A 175 12.68 -11.82 -0.03
N PHE A 176 12.56 -12.91 0.70
CA PHE A 176 13.59 -13.39 1.63
C PHE A 176 14.34 -14.57 1.03
N ILE A 177 15.67 -14.51 1.09
CA ILE A 177 16.55 -15.57 0.60
C ILE A 177 17.15 -16.29 1.79
N TYR A 178 16.85 -17.58 1.91
CA TYR A 178 17.38 -18.43 2.97
C TYR A 178 18.44 -19.38 2.40
N PRO A 179 19.65 -19.41 2.98
CA PRO A 179 20.63 -20.42 2.66
C PRO A 179 20.20 -21.76 3.27
N MET A 180 20.34 -22.84 2.52
CA MET A 180 20.00 -24.18 2.97
C MET A 180 20.92 -25.23 2.34
N ILE A 181 20.94 -26.43 2.92
CA ILE A 181 21.64 -27.61 2.39
C ILE A 181 20.60 -28.65 2.00
N ILE A 182 20.69 -29.18 0.79
CA ILE A 182 19.85 -30.26 0.31
C ILE A 182 20.32 -31.57 0.94
N THR A 183 19.50 -32.18 1.79
CA THR A 183 19.83 -33.42 2.51
C THR A 183 19.16 -34.65 1.89
N GLY A 184 18.15 -34.47 1.05
CA GLY A 184 17.42 -35.56 0.42
C GLY A 184 17.02 -35.29 -1.03
N PRO A 185 16.51 -36.32 -1.72
CA PRO A 185 16.11 -36.18 -3.11
C PRO A 185 14.93 -35.23 -3.25
N SER A 186 14.88 -34.55 -4.40
CA SER A 186 13.69 -33.80 -4.84
C SER A 186 12.53 -34.78 -5.03
N ARG A 187 11.47 -34.61 -4.24
CA ARG A 187 10.25 -35.42 -4.31
C ARG A 187 9.05 -34.50 -4.55
N TYR A 188 8.12 -34.93 -5.38
CA TYR A 188 6.78 -34.35 -5.35
C TYR A 188 6.16 -34.80 -4.03
N THR A 189 6.19 -33.96 -3.01
CA THR A 189 5.54 -34.26 -1.73
C THR A 189 4.34 -33.35 -1.54
N ASN A 190 3.27 -33.96 -1.02
CA ASN A 190 2.03 -33.29 -0.62
C ASN A 190 2.21 -32.42 0.64
N SER A 191 3.43 -31.96 0.95
CA SER A 191 3.71 -31.13 2.13
C SER A 191 2.90 -29.83 2.05
N SER A 192 2.06 -29.65 3.08
CA SER A 192 0.95 -28.72 3.23
C SER A 192 1.36 -27.36 3.79
N HIS A 193 2.45 -26.78 3.28
CA HIS A 193 2.97 -25.51 3.77
C HIS A 193 2.89 -24.37 2.75
N CYS A 194 1.80 -24.30 1.97
CA CYS A 194 1.34 -23.02 1.43
C CYS A 194 0.13 -22.58 2.27
N HIS A 195 0.31 -21.53 3.07
CA HIS A 195 -0.83 -20.89 3.72
C HIS A 195 -1.77 -20.38 2.63
N ASP A 196 -3.07 -20.63 2.83
CA ASP A 196 -4.11 -20.14 1.95
C ASP A 196 -3.98 -18.61 1.83
N ALA A 197 -3.63 -18.14 0.64
CA ALA A 197 -3.71 -16.72 0.31
C ALA A 197 -5.20 -16.36 0.28
N GLN A 198 -5.74 -16.10 1.47
CA GLN A 198 -7.08 -15.61 1.68
C GLN A 198 -7.15 -14.21 1.08
N ASP A 199 -8.15 -13.99 0.23
CA ASP A 199 -8.54 -12.68 -0.28
C ASP A 199 -8.77 -11.78 0.94
N GLY A 200 -7.83 -10.86 1.17
CA GLY A 200 -8.00 -9.86 2.20
C GLY A 200 -9.04 -8.87 1.70
N ASN A 201 -10.11 -8.66 2.45
CA ASN A 201 -10.99 -7.53 2.17
C ASN A 201 -10.16 -6.25 2.33
N PHE A 202 -9.97 -5.46 1.25
CA PHE A 202 -9.12 -4.25 1.25
C PHE A 202 -9.77 -3.05 1.95
N GLU A 203 -10.73 -3.32 2.83
CA GLU A 203 -11.36 -2.32 3.68
C GLU A 203 -10.46 -2.06 4.88
N ILE A 204 -9.75 -0.94 4.85
CA ILE A 204 -8.91 -0.48 5.96
C ILE A 204 -9.50 0.82 6.49
N ALA A 205 -9.53 0.98 7.82
CA ALA A 205 -9.97 2.22 8.45
C ALA A 205 -9.11 3.40 7.97
N GLU A 206 -9.74 4.50 7.54
CA GLU A 206 -9.03 5.71 7.06
C GLU A 206 -8.00 6.23 8.09
N LYS A 207 -8.32 6.13 9.38
CA LYS A 207 -7.42 6.49 10.49
C LYS A 207 -6.10 5.72 10.46
N ALA A 208 -6.10 4.47 9.99
CA ALA A 208 -4.91 3.62 9.91
C ALA A 208 -3.99 3.95 8.72
N LEU A 209 -4.51 4.69 7.72
CA LEU A 209 -3.77 5.11 6.52
C LEU A 209 -3.29 6.57 6.58
N LYS A 210 -3.72 7.33 7.59
CA LYS A 210 -3.34 8.74 7.75
C LYS A 210 -1.81 8.88 7.83
N GLY A 211 -1.23 9.64 6.91
CA GLY A 211 0.22 9.85 6.79
C GLY A 211 0.97 8.85 5.90
N ARG A 212 0.27 7.92 5.22
CA ARG A 212 0.89 6.99 4.25
C ARG A 212 0.19 7.08 2.90
N ALA A 213 0.93 7.17 1.81
CA ALA A 213 0.35 7.21 0.47
C ALA A 213 0.16 5.79 -0.12
N VAL A 214 -0.41 4.84 0.65
CA VAL A 214 -0.67 3.49 0.11
C VAL A 214 -1.92 3.52 -0.77
N SER A 215 -1.73 3.41 -2.09
CA SER A 215 -2.80 3.47 -3.10
C SER A 215 -3.40 2.11 -3.46
N HIS A 216 -2.59 1.06 -3.43
CA HIS A 216 -2.90 -0.26 -3.99
C HIS A 216 -2.57 -1.35 -2.96
N GLY A 217 -3.34 -2.44 -3.01
CA GLY A 217 -3.09 -3.72 -2.35
C GLY A 217 -3.03 -4.85 -3.40
N THR A 218 -2.83 -6.10 -2.95
CA THR A 218 -2.76 -7.26 -3.85
C THR A 218 -4.00 -8.15 -3.78
N SER A 219 -4.78 -8.19 -4.86
CA SER A 219 -5.87 -9.14 -5.08
C SER A 219 -5.42 -10.36 -5.89
N PHE A 220 -6.27 -11.38 -5.92
CA PHE A 220 -6.01 -12.63 -6.61
C PHE A 220 -7.02 -12.88 -7.73
N ALA A 221 -6.53 -13.19 -8.92
CA ALA A 221 -7.34 -13.60 -10.05
C ALA A 221 -7.13 -15.09 -10.36
N ASP A 222 -8.14 -15.74 -10.94
CA ASP A 222 -8.02 -17.16 -11.28
C ASP A 222 -7.01 -17.36 -12.42
N GLY A 223 -5.94 -18.09 -12.13
CA GLY A 223 -4.85 -18.43 -13.05
C GLY A 223 -4.97 -19.82 -13.65
N GLY A 224 -6.00 -20.58 -13.30
CA GLY A 224 -6.22 -21.94 -13.76
C GLY A 224 -5.39 -22.98 -13.01
N ILE A 225 -5.29 -24.16 -13.63
CA ILE A 225 -4.65 -25.35 -13.06
C ILE A 225 -3.21 -25.44 -13.57
N VAL A 226 -2.23 -25.59 -12.68
CA VAL A 226 -0.80 -25.69 -13.01
C VAL A 226 -0.18 -26.94 -12.38
N SER A 227 0.89 -27.46 -12.98
CA SER A 227 1.62 -28.61 -12.42
C SER A 227 2.28 -28.25 -11.07
N GLN A 228 2.27 -29.22 -10.15
CA GLN A 228 2.93 -29.11 -8.85
C GLN A 228 4.43 -28.85 -8.98
N LYS A 229 4.96 -27.99 -8.10
CA LYS A 229 6.40 -27.81 -7.95
C LYS A 229 7.02 -29.00 -7.21
N PRO A 230 8.18 -29.49 -7.63
CA PRO A 230 8.94 -30.44 -6.83
C PRO A 230 9.28 -29.81 -5.47
N THR A 231 9.21 -30.62 -4.42
CA THR A 231 9.66 -30.23 -3.07
C THR A 231 10.99 -30.91 -2.79
N VAL A 232 11.90 -30.22 -2.13
CA VAL A 232 13.18 -30.80 -1.71
C VAL A 232 13.19 -30.97 -0.20
N THR A 233 13.85 -32.02 0.28
CA THR A 233 14.20 -32.14 1.69
C THR A 233 15.51 -31.40 1.91
N ALA A 234 15.47 -30.38 2.76
CA ALA A 234 16.61 -29.51 3.01
C ALA A 234 16.64 -29.03 4.46
N GLU A 235 17.83 -28.69 4.92
CA GLU A 235 18.08 -28.09 6.23
C GLU A 235 18.45 -26.62 6.05
N TYR A 236 17.75 -25.73 6.77
CA TYR A 236 18.03 -24.30 6.72
C TYR A 236 19.29 -23.98 7.52
N LEU A 237 20.16 -23.16 6.93
CA LEU A 237 21.35 -22.63 7.61
C LEU A 237 21.00 -21.39 8.43
N ASN A 238 21.97 -20.90 9.20
CA ASN A 238 21.90 -19.64 9.96
C ASN A 238 20.70 -19.54 10.91
N ASN A 239 20.31 -20.63 11.56
CA ASN A 239 19.16 -20.69 12.47
C ASN A 239 17.85 -20.20 11.82
N HIS A 240 17.62 -20.57 10.55
CA HIS A 240 16.47 -20.13 9.76
C HIS A 240 16.38 -18.61 9.54
N ASN A 241 17.51 -17.89 9.63
CA ASN A 241 17.55 -16.48 9.27
C ASN A 241 17.86 -16.32 7.77
N PRO A 242 17.15 -15.41 7.07
CA PRO A 242 17.46 -15.09 5.69
C PRO A 242 18.80 -14.37 5.62
N ILE A 243 19.52 -14.61 4.54
CA ILE A 243 20.80 -13.95 4.28
C ILE A 243 20.59 -12.61 3.57
N ALA A 244 19.59 -12.54 2.69
CA ALA A 244 19.25 -11.35 1.93
C ALA A 244 17.73 -11.10 1.91
N ALA A 245 17.34 -9.83 1.86
CA ALA A 245 15.97 -9.41 1.66
C ALA A 245 15.86 -8.30 0.60
N PHE A 246 14.92 -8.48 -0.33
CA PHE A 246 14.54 -7.46 -1.32
C PHE A 246 13.15 -6.96 -0.98
N SER A 247 13.01 -5.66 -0.72
CA SER A 247 11.73 -5.05 -0.36
C SER A 247 11.34 -4.03 -1.41
N PHE A 248 10.19 -4.24 -2.05
CA PHE A 248 9.62 -3.38 -3.07
C PHE A 248 8.34 -2.74 -2.54
N LYS A 249 8.35 -1.42 -2.33
CA LYS A 249 7.15 -0.64 -2.01
C LYS A 249 6.43 -0.30 -3.32
N TYR A 250 5.23 -0.83 -3.54
CA TYR A 250 4.48 -0.56 -4.76
C TYR A 250 3.43 0.54 -4.56
N ARG A 251 3.42 1.54 -5.44
CA ARG A 251 2.63 2.77 -5.31
C ARG A 251 2.15 3.25 -6.68
N SER A 252 0.97 3.86 -6.74
CA SER A 252 0.51 4.53 -7.97
C SER A 252 1.43 5.69 -8.34
N ARG A 253 1.42 6.10 -9.61
CA ARG A 253 2.17 7.28 -10.08
C ARG A 253 1.86 8.52 -9.22
N ASP A 254 0.59 8.75 -8.92
CA ASP A 254 0.16 9.87 -8.07
C ASP A 254 0.69 9.78 -6.64
N ALA A 255 0.73 8.56 -6.07
CA ALA A 255 1.30 8.34 -4.75
C ALA A 255 2.81 8.57 -4.73
N LEU A 256 3.54 8.16 -5.78
CA LEU A 256 4.97 8.42 -5.94
C LEU A 256 5.29 9.91 -6.08
N HIS A 257 4.42 10.70 -6.74
CA HIS A 257 4.54 12.16 -6.76
C HIS A 257 4.29 12.82 -5.39
N LYS A 258 3.33 12.28 -4.62
CA LYS A 258 3.04 12.76 -3.25
C LYS A 258 4.17 12.44 -2.28
N GLU A 259 4.80 11.27 -2.40
CA GLU A 259 5.99 10.87 -1.64
C GLU A 259 7.29 11.51 -2.19
N LEU A 260 7.22 12.35 -3.22
CA LEU A 260 8.36 13.04 -3.86
C LEU A 260 9.45 12.09 -4.41
N VAL A 261 9.13 10.80 -4.58
CA VAL A 261 10.01 9.81 -5.23
C VAL A 261 10.17 10.15 -6.71
N ILE A 262 9.08 10.60 -7.35
CA ILE A 262 9.11 11.14 -8.71
C ILE A 262 8.91 12.66 -8.62
N PRO A 263 9.81 13.47 -9.23
CA PRO A 263 9.63 14.91 -9.29
C PRO A 263 8.24 15.25 -9.81
N ARG A 264 7.52 16.13 -9.09
CA ARG A 264 6.25 16.64 -9.63
C ARG A 264 6.57 17.39 -10.92
N SER A 265 5.73 17.19 -11.94
CA SER A 265 5.74 18.10 -13.08
C SER A 265 5.65 19.53 -12.53
N PRO A 266 6.51 20.45 -13.00
CA PRO A 266 6.46 21.82 -12.51
C PRO A 266 5.02 22.29 -12.65
N SER A 267 4.47 22.83 -11.56
CA SER A 267 3.17 23.51 -11.60
C SER A 267 3.20 24.44 -12.82
N PRO A 268 2.12 24.47 -13.64
CA PRO A 268 2.07 25.39 -14.77
C PRO A 268 2.49 26.78 -14.28
N GLU A 269 3.34 27.43 -15.09
CA GLU A 269 4.07 28.63 -14.70
C GLU A 269 3.19 29.60 -13.92
N PRO A 270 3.70 30.21 -12.84
CA PRO A 270 2.95 31.20 -12.09
C PRO A 270 2.38 32.24 -13.05
N ILE A 271 1.06 32.37 -13.02
CA ILE A 271 0.28 33.39 -13.75
C ILE A 271 0.77 34.83 -13.43
N ALA A 272 1.70 34.97 -12.49
CA ALA A 272 2.38 36.20 -12.08
C ALA A 272 3.11 36.96 -13.20
N GLY A 273 3.35 36.33 -14.36
CA GLY A 273 3.91 36.99 -15.55
C GLY A 273 2.88 37.39 -16.62
N LEU A 274 1.62 37.01 -16.47
CA LEU A 274 0.56 37.27 -17.45
C LEU A 274 -0.22 38.53 -17.06
N SER A 275 -0.39 39.45 -18.01
CA SER A 275 -1.24 40.62 -17.80
C SER A 275 -2.66 40.19 -17.44
N GLU A 276 -3.38 40.99 -16.65
CA GLU A 276 -4.76 40.69 -16.24
C GLU A 276 -5.69 40.41 -17.44
N ALA A 277 -5.38 40.99 -18.61
CA ALA A 277 -6.09 40.72 -19.86
C ALA A 277 -5.86 39.30 -20.40
N GLU A 278 -4.63 38.78 -20.30
CA GLU A 278 -4.28 37.43 -20.76
C GLU A 278 -4.85 36.35 -19.81
N ILE A 279 -4.89 36.65 -18.51
CA ILE A 279 -5.55 35.80 -17.50
C ILE A 279 -7.04 35.67 -17.80
N ARG A 280 -7.71 36.80 -18.06
CA ARG A 280 -9.14 36.82 -18.41
C ARG A 280 -9.41 36.09 -19.72
N ARG A 281 -8.55 36.26 -20.72
CA ARG A 281 -8.66 35.56 -22.01
C ARG A 281 -8.53 34.04 -21.85
N LEU A 282 -7.53 33.56 -21.11
CA LEU A 282 -7.33 32.14 -20.82
C LEU A 282 -8.48 31.55 -19.99
N ALA A 283 -9.04 32.33 -19.06
CA ALA A 283 -10.19 31.90 -18.27
C ALA A 283 -11.46 31.74 -19.12
N VAL A 284 -11.67 32.64 -20.09
CA VAL A 284 -12.80 32.56 -21.04
C VAL A 284 -12.64 31.36 -21.97
N GLU A 285 -11.45 31.15 -22.54
CA GLU A 285 -11.15 30.00 -23.40
C GLU A 285 -11.40 28.66 -22.69
N ARG A 286 -10.96 28.54 -21.43
CA ARG A 286 -11.22 27.34 -20.62
C ARG A 286 -12.69 27.15 -20.23
N LEU A 287 -13.46 28.24 -20.12
CA LEU A 287 -14.90 28.16 -19.88
C LEU A 287 -15.64 27.64 -21.12
N ASP A 288 -15.21 28.07 -22.30
CA ASP A 288 -15.78 27.64 -23.57
C ASP A 288 -15.48 26.16 -23.86
N ASP A 289 -14.27 25.68 -23.54
CA ASP A 289 -13.92 24.25 -23.61
C ASP A 289 -14.84 23.38 -22.73
N ILE A 290 -15.21 23.86 -21.54
CA ILE A 290 -16.13 23.17 -20.63
C ILE A 290 -17.55 23.15 -21.20
N ASN A 291 -18.02 24.27 -21.77
CA ASN A 291 -19.35 24.36 -22.38
C ASN A 291 -19.48 23.55 -23.68
N VAL A 292 -18.40 23.38 -24.45
CA VAL A 292 -18.40 22.53 -25.66
C VAL A 292 -18.48 21.04 -25.30
N SER A 293 -17.96 20.64 -24.14
CA SER A 293 -17.96 19.25 -23.68
C SER A 293 -19.26 18.78 -23.00
N ILE A 294 -20.21 19.69 -22.75
CA ILE A 294 -21.56 19.39 -22.23
C ILE A 294 -22.57 19.72 -23.33
N PRO A 295 -23.14 18.72 -24.03
CA PRO A 295 -24.16 19.00 -25.03
C PRO A 295 -25.41 19.61 -24.37
N ASP A 296 -25.97 20.65 -24.99
CA ASP A 296 -27.21 21.37 -24.62
C ASP A 296 -28.46 20.48 -24.36
N SER A 297 -28.36 19.17 -24.61
CA SER A 297 -29.41 18.20 -24.32
C SER A 297 -29.55 17.84 -22.84
N PHE A 298 -28.49 17.93 -22.03
CA PHE A 298 -28.56 17.60 -20.59
C PHE A 298 -29.20 18.72 -19.75
N THR A 299 -28.98 19.99 -20.11
CA THR A 299 -29.46 21.15 -19.34
C THR A 299 -30.97 21.36 -19.45
N LYS A 300 -31.61 20.87 -20.52
CA LYS A 300 -33.06 20.95 -20.70
C LYS A 300 -33.83 19.86 -19.93
N GLN A 301 -33.19 18.75 -19.58
CA GLN A 301 -33.85 17.65 -18.87
C GLN A 301 -33.96 17.93 -17.36
N CYS A 302 -32.94 18.54 -16.74
CA CYS A 302 -32.99 18.92 -15.32
C CYS A 302 -34.02 20.02 -15.00
N ASN A 303 -34.33 20.89 -15.97
CA ASN A 303 -35.31 21.97 -15.78
C ASN A 303 -36.76 21.52 -15.99
N ALA A 304 -37.00 20.41 -16.69
CA ALA A 304 -38.34 19.84 -16.86
C ALA A 304 -38.83 19.11 -15.59
N ASP A 305 -37.91 18.43 -14.89
CA ASP A 305 -38.21 17.70 -13.64
C ASP A 305 -38.47 18.65 -12.44
N LEU A 306 -37.99 19.90 -12.52
CA LEU A 306 -38.23 20.93 -11.51
C LEU A 306 -39.61 21.61 -11.60
N ILE A 307 -40.34 21.44 -12.72
CA ILE A 307 -41.64 22.09 -12.93
C ILE A 307 -42.81 21.16 -12.58
N GLN A 308 -42.64 19.83 -12.64
CA GLN A 308 -43.72 18.88 -12.36
C GLN A 308 -44.02 18.68 -10.86
N ASN A 309 -43.12 19.05 -9.95
CA ASN A 309 -43.29 18.84 -8.50
C ASN A 309 -43.93 20.03 -7.74
N ARG A 310 -44.80 20.81 -8.40
CA ARG A 310 -45.50 21.97 -7.80
C ARG A 310 -46.98 21.76 -7.50
N HIS A 311 -47.43 20.54 -7.25
CA HIS A 311 -48.75 20.31 -6.64
C HIS A 311 -48.66 19.42 -5.40
N GLY A 312 -48.83 20.06 -4.24
CA GLY A 312 -49.26 19.42 -3.01
C GLY A 312 -48.28 19.47 -1.83
N SER A 313 -48.30 20.55 -1.04
CA SER A 313 -48.33 20.44 0.44
C SER A 313 -48.47 21.83 1.11
N PRO A 314 -49.16 21.92 2.27
CA PRO A 314 -49.45 23.18 2.94
C PRO A 314 -48.32 23.63 3.88
N SER A 315 -48.15 24.96 3.94
CA SER A 315 -47.59 25.78 5.02
C SER A 315 -46.39 25.24 5.83
N VAL A 316 -45.18 25.71 5.50
CA VAL A 316 -44.04 25.77 6.43
C VAL A 316 -43.38 27.14 6.34
N LYS A 317 -43.20 27.80 7.49
CA LYS A 317 -42.67 29.16 7.66
C LYS A 317 -41.25 29.28 7.06
N ARG A 318 -41.02 30.32 6.26
CA ARG A 318 -39.69 30.75 5.80
C ARG A 318 -38.98 31.50 6.94
N GLU A 319 -37.95 30.91 7.52
CA GLU A 319 -36.91 31.68 8.22
C GLU A 319 -35.80 32.06 7.24
N SER A 320 -35.52 33.35 7.13
CA SER A 320 -34.46 33.90 6.30
C SER A 320 -33.10 33.79 7.00
N ARG A 321 -32.41 32.65 6.85
CA ARG A 321 -30.98 32.54 7.20
C ARG A 321 -30.14 32.62 5.93
N ARG A 322 -29.42 33.74 5.77
CA ARG A 322 -28.37 33.90 4.75
C ARG A 322 -27.20 32.95 5.07
N PRO A 323 -26.55 32.31 4.08
CA PRO A 323 -25.39 31.48 4.35
C PRO A 323 -24.21 32.37 4.77
N ILE A 324 -23.69 32.14 5.97
CA ILE A 324 -22.47 32.78 6.46
C ILE A 324 -21.29 32.02 5.83
N ILE A 325 -20.62 32.66 4.87
CA ILE A 325 -19.33 32.21 4.35
C ILE A 325 -18.31 32.46 5.47
N LYS A 326 -17.80 31.38 6.09
CA LYS A 326 -16.65 31.48 6.99
C LYS A 326 -15.42 31.81 6.13
N ARG A 327 -14.97 33.06 6.17
CA ARG A 327 -13.61 33.43 5.77
C ARG A 327 -12.69 33.05 6.93
N GLU A 328 -11.74 32.16 6.67
CA GLU A 328 -10.62 31.92 7.56
C GLU A 328 -9.73 33.17 7.49
N TYR A 329 -9.73 33.97 8.57
CA TYR A 329 -8.74 35.03 8.74
C TYR A 329 -7.43 34.34 9.15
N ALA A 330 -6.42 34.40 8.29
CA ALA A 330 -5.05 34.18 8.70
C ALA A 330 -4.62 35.40 9.53
N GLU A 331 -4.52 35.24 10.86
CA GLU A 331 -3.83 36.21 11.69
C GLU A 331 -2.34 36.21 11.31
N ILE A 332 -1.89 37.31 10.73
CA ILE A 332 -0.47 37.61 10.55
C ILE A 332 0.02 38.03 11.95
N LEU A 333 0.69 37.13 12.65
CA LEU A 333 1.36 37.42 13.92
C LEU A 333 2.62 38.23 13.65
N ASP A 334 2.57 39.51 14.02
CA ASP A 334 3.72 40.41 14.03
C ASP A 334 4.58 40.12 15.28
N LEU A 335 5.85 39.75 15.07
CA LEU A 335 6.75 39.20 16.11
C LEU A 335 7.54 40.28 16.87
N THR A 336 7.21 41.56 16.71
CA THR A 336 7.93 42.68 17.35
C THR A 336 7.29 43.23 18.62
N GLU A 337 6.14 42.72 19.07
CA GLU A 337 5.51 43.15 20.33
C GLU A 337 5.71 42.09 21.45
N GLU A 338 6.19 42.53 22.61
CA GLU A 338 6.31 41.67 23.80
C GLU A 338 4.92 41.18 24.24
N PRO A 339 4.72 39.87 24.49
CA PRO A 339 3.41 39.34 24.82
C PRO A 339 2.96 39.85 26.19
N ALA A 340 1.84 40.58 26.21
CA ALA A 340 1.15 40.94 27.43
C ALA A 340 0.84 39.67 28.26
N LYS A 341 1.17 39.71 29.56
CA LYS A 341 1.02 38.59 30.51
C LYS A 341 -0.40 38.00 30.42
N ARG A 342 -0.51 36.78 29.87
CA ARG A 342 -1.76 36.00 29.89
C ARG A 342 -2.10 35.64 31.34
N GLU A 343 -3.26 36.09 31.81
CA GLU A 343 -3.79 35.68 33.11
C GLU A 343 -4.43 34.29 33.00
N TRP A 344 -3.81 33.30 33.64
CA TRP A 344 -4.29 31.92 33.64
C TRP A 344 -5.63 31.78 34.38
N LYS A 345 -6.55 30.99 33.80
CA LYS A 345 -7.83 30.68 34.42
C LYS A 345 -7.60 29.72 35.60
N LYS A 346 -7.88 30.20 36.81
CA LYS A 346 -7.67 29.47 38.07
C LYS A 346 -8.94 28.75 38.49
N ILE A 347 -8.84 27.46 38.83
CA ILE A 347 -9.96 26.67 39.35
C ILE A 347 -9.69 26.35 40.84
N LYS A 348 -10.71 26.54 41.68
CA LYS A 348 -10.65 26.20 43.12
C LYS A 348 -10.95 24.72 43.32
N ILE A 349 -10.11 24.04 44.08
CA ILE A 349 -10.33 22.68 44.56
C ILE A 349 -10.59 22.76 46.08
N GLU A 350 -11.43 21.88 46.62
CA GLU A 350 -11.73 21.84 48.07
C GLU A 350 -10.45 21.75 48.91
N GLY A 351 -10.44 22.46 50.04
CA GLY A 351 -9.25 22.59 50.89
C GLY A 351 -8.36 23.80 50.59
N ASN A 352 -8.91 24.87 50.01
CA ASN A 352 -8.26 26.18 49.79
C ASN A 352 -6.98 26.14 48.93
N ARG A 353 -6.87 25.16 48.02
CA ARG A 353 -5.79 25.07 47.02
C ARG A 353 -6.34 25.42 45.63
N VAL A 354 -5.52 26.11 44.84
CA VAL A 354 -5.86 26.59 43.49
C VAL A 354 -4.97 25.88 42.48
N ALA A 355 -5.56 25.30 41.44
CA ALA A 355 -4.84 24.66 40.33
C ALA A 355 -5.00 25.49 39.05
N ILE A 356 -3.95 25.48 38.21
CA ILE A 356 -3.93 26.09 36.88
C ILE A 356 -4.24 24.97 35.88
N ASP A 357 -5.27 25.19 35.07
CA ASP A 357 -5.66 24.27 34.01
C ASP A 357 -4.74 24.46 32.79
N LEU A 358 -4.16 23.36 32.30
CA LEU A 358 -3.19 23.32 31.19
C LEU A 358 -3.72 22.51 30.00
N THR A 359 -5.04 22.29 29.89
CA THR A 359 -5.61 21.37 28.88
C THR A 359 -6.01 22.01 27.54
N ASP A 360 -5.70 23.28 27.31
CA ASP A 360 -5.84 23.92 25.99
C ASP A 360 -4.51 24.53 25.56
N ASP A 361 -3.70 23.76 24.82
CA ASP A 361 -2.76 24.24 23.78
C ASP A 361 -2.67 23.21 22.65
#